data_AF-A0A0E2B2K1-F1
#
_entry.id   AF-A0A0E2B2K1-F1
#
_cell.length_a   1.000
_cell.length_b   1.000
_cell.length_c   1.000
_cell.angle_alpha   90.00
_cell.angle_beta   90.00
_cell.angle_gamma   90.00
#
_symmetry.space_group_name_H-M   'P 1'
#
loop_
_entity.id
_entity.type
_entity.pdbx_description
1 polymer ?
#
loop_
_entity_poly.entity_id
_entity_poly.type
_entity_poly.pdbx_seq_one_letter_code
_entity_poly.pdbx_strand_id
1 'polypeptide(L)'
;MGKQIAVIMTKIDESSFLDFLKSISEIQILKADASSASKDAFIIDDFSKDHENDFIYYIWNKSFPWNFEFSQTKTNRTKQNFYYIKNIFEAPCIEYSRHNFNEKQNYGRLYWSKNFAAINPLQYDIMKFDKWYNQIIRWVKKNGKQEYKGTLNAYYLPDAWKAYVEKI
;
A
#
# COMPACT_ATOMS: atom_id res chain seq x y z
N MET A 1 14.89 -10.53 -0.73
CA MET A 1 13.66 -11.18 -0.21
C MET A 1 12.61 -10.11 0.05
N GLY A 2 11.41 -10.28 -0.50
CA GLY A 2 10.28 -9.39 -0.22
C GLY A 2 9.71 -9.63 1.18
N LYS A 3 9.12 -8.60 1.78
CA LYS A 3 8.39 -8.66 3.05
C LYS A 3 6.92 -8.32 2.79
N GLN A 4 6.02 -9.15 3.32
CA GLN A 4 4.59 -8.90 3.25
C GLN A 4 3.88 -9.28 4.54
N ILE A 5 2.75 -8.62 4.78
CA ILE A 5 1.75 -9.00 5.78
C ILE A 5 0.36 -8.89 5.12
N ALA A 6 -0.48 -9.90 5.33
CA ALA A 6 -1.88 -9.83 4.95
C ALA A 6 -2.63 -9.02 6.02
N VAL A 7 -3.41 -8.02 5.58
CA VAL A 7 -4.11 -7.09 6.46
C VAL A 7 -5.46 -6.74 5.87
N ILE A 8 -6.46 -6.63 6.74
CA ILE A 8 -7.84 -6.31 6.37
C ILE A 8 -8.22 -5.05 7.14
N MET A 9 -8.60 -4.03 6.38
CA MET A 9 -8.93 -2.69 6.88
C MET A 9 -10.24 -2.25 6.25
N THR A 10 -11.18 -1.75 7.05
CA THR A 10 -12.28 -0.92 6.54
C THR A 10 -11.80 0.52 6.31
N LYS A 11 -12.67 1.38 5.79
CA LYS A 11 -12.40 2.83 5.70
C LYS A 11 -12.02 3.45 7.05
N ILE A 12 -12.61 2.98 8.16
CA ILE A 12 -12.32 3.49 9.52
C ILE A 12 -10.91 3.05 9.95
N ASP A 13 -10.57 1.79 9.68
CA ASP A 13 -9.24 1.26 9.95
C ASP A 13 -8.16 1.95 9.09
N GLU A 14 -8.45 2.24 7.82
CA GLU A 14 -7.54 2.97 6.92
C GLU A 14 -7.23 4.38 7.42
N SER A 15 -8.23 5.09 7.95
CA SER A 15 -8.02 6.40 8.58
C SER A 15 -7.07 6.28 9.78
N SER A 16 -7.33 5.31 10.66
CA SER A 16 -6.50 5.07 11.85
C SER A 16 -5.07 4.67 11.48
N PHE A 17 -4.92 3.87 10.42
CA PHE A 17 -3.63 3.48 9.87
C PHE A 17 -2.89 4.68 9.28
N LEU A 18 -3.57 5.53 8.53
CA LEU A 18 -3.00 6.75 7.96
C LEU A 18 -2.51 7.72 9.04
N ASP A 19 -3.29 7.91 10.10
CA ASP A 19 -2.91 8.74 11.24
C ASP A 19 -1.64 8.20 11.91
N PHE A 20 -1.56 6.88 12.10
CA PHE A 20 -0.34 6.25 12.60
C PHE A 20 0.86 6.47 11.67
N LEU A 21 0.71 6.28 10.36
CA LEU A 21 1.80 6.50 9.41
C LEU A 21 2.34 7.94 9.48
N LYS A 22 1.42 8.92 9.52
CA LYS A 22 1.76 10.35 9.66
C LYS A 22 2.42 10.68 11.00
N SER A 23 2.11 9.91 12.06
CA SER A 23 2.72 10.09 13.38
C SER A 23 4.19 9.66 13.47
N ILE A 24 4.64 8.74 12.60
CA ILE A 24 6.01 8.19 12.63
C ILE A 24 6.92 8.70 11.51
N SER A 25 6.35 9.33 10.48
CA SER A 25 7.09 9.82 9.31
C SER A 25 6.25 10.77 8.47
N GLU A 26 6.91 11.71 7.81
CA GLU A 26 6.31 12.41 6.68
C GLU A 26 6.15 11.44 5.50
N ILE A 27 4.92 11.30 5.01
CA ILE A 27 4.59 10.36 3.94
C ILE A 27 3.78 11.03 2.82
N GLN A 28 3.82 10.43 1.64
CA GLN A 28 2.93 10.73 0.53
C GLN A 28 2.27 9.44 0.05
N ILE A 29 0.95 9.47 -0.17
CA ILE A 29 0.23 8.36 -0.80
C ILE A 29 0.17 8.62 -2.31
N LEU A 30 0.41 7.56 -3.08
CA LEU A 30 0.37 7.56 -4.54
C LEU A 30 -0.59 6.48 -5.02
N LYS A 31 -1.34 6.75 -6.09
CA LYS A 31 -2.08 5.74 -6.84
C LYS A 31 -1.13 4.83 -7.62
N ALA A 32 -1.59 3.64 -7.99
CA ALA A 32 -0.81 2.74 -8.85
C ALA A 32 -0.77 3.21 -10.31
N ASP A 33 -1.88 3.79 -10.79
CA ASP A 33 -2.02 4.36 -12.12
C ASP A 33 -2.82 5.68 -12.10
N ALA A 34 -2.77 6.40 -13.21
CA ALA A 34 -3.53 7.63 -13.40
C ALA A 34 -3.82 7.89 -14.89
N SER A 35 -4.78 8.78 -15.14
CA SER A 35 -5.18 9.19 -16.50
C SER A 35 -4.24 10.22 -17.15
N SER A 36 -3.23 10.71 -16.43
CA SER A 36 -2.25 11.67 -16.94
C SER A 36 -0.85 11.42 -16.39
N ALA A 37 0.18 11.83 -17.15
CA ALA A 37 1.58 11.76 -16.74
C ALA A 37 2.02 12.94 -15.85
N SER A 38 1.18 13.35 -14.89
CA SER A 38 1.50 14.43 -13.93
C SER A 38 1.66 13.86 -12.53
N LYS A 39 2.53 14.46 -11.70
CA LYS A 39 2.70 14.03 -10.30
C LYS A 39 1.39 14.16 -9.51
N ASP A 40 0.68 15.26 -9.71
CA ASP A 40 -0.54 15.58 -8.98
C ASP A 40 -1.67 14.57 -9.27
N ALA A 41 -1.66 13.92 -10.44
CA ALA A 41 -2.65 12.90 -10.77
C ALA A 41 -2.46 11.60 -9.97
N PHE A 42 -1.26 11.34 -9.44
CA PHE A 42 -0.97 10.17 -8.61
C PHE A 42 -1.09 10.48 -7.12
N ILE A 43 -0.83 11.71 -6.70
CA ILE A 43 -0.77 12.12 -5.29
C ILE A 43 -2.17 12.19 -4.69
N ILE A 44 -2.36 11.51 -3.57
CA ILE A 44 -3.57 11.62 -2.73
C ILE A 44 -3.22 11.81 -1.26
N ASP A 45 -4.11 12.44 -0.51
CA ASP A 45 -3.90 12.73 0.92
C ASP A 45 -4.53 11.68 1.86
N ASP A 46 -5.46 10.88 1.31
CA ASP A 46 -6.31 9.95 2.04
C ASP A 46 -6.74 8.81 1.10
N PHE A 47 -6.67 7.57 1.60
CA PHE A 47 -7.16 6.37 0.92
C PHE A 47 -8.67 6.44 0.59
N SER A 48 -9.42 7.26 1.34
CA SER A 48 -10.87 7.23 1.36
C SER A 48 -11.57 7.98 0.22
N LYS A 49 -10.87 8.84 -0.51
CA LYS A 49 -11.41 9.64 -1.61
C LYS A 49 -11.61 8.83 -2.90
N ASP A 50 -10.87 7.74 -3.07
CA ASP A 50 -10.87 6.90 -4.29
C ASP A 50 -11.45 5.50 -4.05
N HIS A 51 -12.33 5.39 -3.05
CA HIS A 51 -12.78 4.10 -2.50
C HIS A 51 -13.51 3.19 -3.50
N GLU A 52 -13.89 3.70 -4.67
CA GLU A 52 -14.75 2.97 -5.62
C GLU A 52 -13.99 2.20 -6.71
N ASN A 53 -12.72 2.52 -7.03
CA ASN A 53 -12.02 1.85 -8.15
C ASN A 53 -10.54 1.49 -7.92
N ASP A 54 -9.85 2.16 -6.98
CA ASP A 54 -8.41 1.92 -6.76
C ASP A 54 -8.18 0.89 -5.65
N PHE A 55 -7.47 -0.19 -5.97
CA PHE A 55 -7.13 -1.27 -5.03
C PHE A 55 -5.67 -1.26 -4.58
N ILE A 56 -4.79 -0.53 -5.28
CA ILE A 56 -3.36 -0.52 -5.01
C ILE A 56 -2.88 0.92 -4.84
N TYR A 57 -2.19 1.16 -3.72
CA TYR A 57 -1.57 2.43 -3.38
C TYR A 57 -0.09 2.22 -3.04
N TYR A 58 0.72 3.25 -3.24
CA TYR A 58 2.09 3.29 -2.76
C TYR A 58 2.24 4.36 -1.69
N ILE A 59 2.82 3.96 -0.55
CA ILE A 59 3.09 4.84 0.58
C ILE A 59 4.58 5.19 0.53
N TRP A 60 4.88 6.39 0.03
CA TRP A 60 6.24 6.92 -0.04
C TRP A 60 6.64 7.56 1.28
N ASN A 61 7.74 7.10 1.88
CA ASN A 61 8.37 7.78 3.00
C ASN A 61 9.27 8.93 2.50
N LYS A 62 8.87 10.17 2.80
CA LYS A 62 9.53 11.39 2.32
C LYS A 62 10.90 11.65 2.93
N SER A 63 11.26 10.94 4.00
CA SER A 63 12.63 10.94 4.54
C SER A 63 13.66 10.31 3.59
N PHE A 64 13.19 9.61 2.55
CA PHE A 64 14.02 9.04 1.50
C PHE A 64 13.70 9.74 0.17
N PRO A 65 14.58 10.64 -0.29
CA PRO A 65 14.37 11.37 -1.54
C PRO A 65 14.22 10.42 -2.72
N TRP A 66 13.23 10.70 -3.56
CA TRP A 66 12.94 9.93 -4.77
C TRP A 66 12.13 10.81 -5.73
N ASN A 67 12.29 10.58 -7.02
CA ASN A 67 11.55 11.27 -8.08
C ASN A 67 10.83 10.24 -8.93
N PHE A 68 9.53 10.44 -9.13
CA PHE A 68 8.71 9.58 -9.97
C PHE A 68 9.11 9.72 -11.44
N GLU A 69 9.24 8.58 -12.11
CA GLU A 69 9.27 8.51 -13.56
C GLU A 69 7.98 7.83 -14.03
N PHE A 70 7.37 8.37 -15.08
CA PHE A 70 6.12 7.83 -15.61
C PHE A 70 6.37 7.09 -16.91
N SER A 71 5.58 6.05 -17.14
CA SER A 71 5.45 5.43 -18.45
C SER A 71 3.98 5.21 -18.76
N GLN A 72 3.65 5.24 -20.04
CA GLN A 72 2.31 4.98 -20.51
C GLN A 72 2.08 3.48 -20.67
N THR A 73 0.91 3.00 -20.25
CA THR A 73 0.44 1.67 -20.57
C THR A 73 0.04 1.64 -22.04
N LYS A 74 0.72 0.80 -22.84
CA LYS A 74 0.37 0.58 -24.26
C LYS A 74 -0.79 -0.41 -24.35
N THR A 75 -2.02 0.02 -24.06
CA THR A 75 -3.21 -0.81 -24.30
C THR A 75 -3.85 -0.45 -25.63
N ASN A 76 -3.81 -1.37 -26.61
CA ASN A 76 -4.53 -1.22 -27.89
C ASN A 76 -6.08 -1.27 -27.74
N ARG A 77 -6.61 -1.35 -26.52
CA ARG A 77 -8.02 -1.71 -26.24
C ARG A 77 -8.87 -0.59 -25.64
N THR A 78 -8.27 0.48 -25.11
CA THR A 78 -9.00 1.58 -24.45
C THR A 78 -8.66 2.91 -25.14
N LYS A 79 -9.67 3.75 -25.39
CA LYS A 79 -9.47 5.13 -25.93
C LYS A 79 -8.71 6.05 -24.96
N GLN A 80 -8.47 5.59 -23.74
CA GLN A 80 -7.85 6.36 -22.67
C GLN A 80 -6.45 5.83 -22.36
N ASN A 81 -5.50 6.75 -22.35
CA ASN A 81 -4.11 6.49 -22.01
C ASN A 81 -3.99 6.45 -20.48
N PHE A 82 -3.62 5.30 -19.93
CA PHE A 82 -3.24 5.19 -18.53
C PHE A 82 -1.73 5.29 -18.39
N TYR A 83 -1.28 5.86 -17.28
CA TYR A 83 0.12 6.01 -16.91
C TYR A 83 0.37 5.27 -15.61
N TYR A 84 1.57 4.73 -15.46
CA TYR A 84 2.04 4.09 -14.23
C TYR A 84 3.41 4.66 -13.84
N ILE A 85 3.79 4.49 -12.57
CA ILE A 85 5.12 4.87 -12.09
C ILE A 85 6.12 3.79 -12.50
N LYS A 86 7.00 4.14 -13.44
CA LYS A 86 7.94 3.21 -14.09
C LYS A 86 9.03 2.72 -13.14
N ASN A 87 9.56 3.61 -12.30
CA ASN A 87 10.67 3.33 -11.39
C ASN A 87 10.19 2.97 -9.97
N ILE A 88 8.99 2.38 -9.86
CA ILE A 88 8.39 2.05 -8.56
C ILE A 88 9.16 0.93 -7.83
N PHE A 89 9.82 0.04 -8.55
CA PHE A 89 10.56 -1.07 -7.95
C PHE A 89 11.86 -0.61 -7.27
N GLU A 90 12.39 0.55 -7.66
CA GLU A 90 13.51 1.22 -6.99
C GLU A 90 13.06 2.24 -5.94
N ALA A 91 11.76 2.40 -5.73
CA ALA A 91 11.22 3.45 -4.87
C ALA A 91 11.32 3.11 -3.37
N PRO A 92 11.48 4.11 -2.50
CA PRO A 92 11.30 3.97 -1.06
C PRO A 92 9.80 3.98 -0.73
N CYS A 93 9.07 2.99 -1.22
CA CYS A 93 7.63 2.86 -1.06
C CYS A 93 7.23 1.51 -0.47
N ILE A 94 6.11 1.51 0.26
CA ILE A 94 5.35 0.31 0.61
C ILE A 94 4.15 0.26 -0.31
N GLU A 95 3.91 -0.90 -0.93
CA GLU A 95 2.67 -1.18 -1.64
C GLU A 95 1.60 -1.56 -0.60
N TYR A 96 0.46 -0.87 -0.65
CA TYR A 96 -0.75 -1.22 0.06
C TYR A 96 -1.79 -1.69 -0.96
N SER A 97 -2.14 -2.97 -0.92
CA SER A 97 -3.29 -3.53 -1.62
C SER A 97 -4.46 -3.57 -0.64
N ARG A 98 -5.59 -2.96 -1.00
CA ARG A 98 -6.82 -2.98 -0.22
C ARG A 98 -7.47 -4.37 -0.29
N HIS A 99 -8.12 -4.79 0.79
CA HIS A 99 -8.94 -6.01 0.79
C HIS A 99 -10.25 -5.77 0.02
N ASN A 100 -10.58 -6.65 -0.91
CA ASN A 100 -11.89 -6.61 -1.57
C ASN A 100 -12.90 -7.43 -0.77
N PHE A 101 -13.75 -6.76 0.01
CA PHE A 101 -14.79 -7.40 0.82
C PHE A 101 -15.86 -8.14 -0.01
N ASN A 102 -15.94 -7.91 -1.32
CA ASN A 102 -16.85 -8.62 -2.22
C ASN A 102 -16.25 -9.93 -2.75
N GLU A 103 -14.96 -10.19 -2.53
CA GLU A 103 -14.24 -11.36 -3.05
C GLU A 103 -13.62 -12.17 -1.92
N LYS A 104 -13.98 -13.46 -1.82
CA LYS A 104 -13.54 -14.35 -0.73
C LYS A 104 -12.03 -14.60 -0.62
N GLN A 105 -11.24 -14.29 -1.66
CA GLN A 105 -9.80 -14.64 -1.70
C GLN A 105 -8.88 -13.45 -2.00
N ASN A 106 -9.39 -12.22 -1.95
CA ASN A 106 -8.62 -11.03 -2.28
C ASN A 106 -8.19 -10.31 -1.01
N TYR A 107 -7.18 -10.85 -0.33
CA TYR A 107 -6.69 -10.31 0.94
C TYR A 107 -5.90 -9.02 0.71
N GLY A 108 -6.21 -8.01 1.53
CA GLY A 108 -5.38 -6.81 1.57
C GLY A 108 -3.97 -7.16 2.04
N ARG A 109 -3.00 -6.35 1.62
CA ARG A 109 -1.58 -6.61 1.83
C ARG A 109 -0.79 -5.33 1.98
N LEU A 110 0.15 -5.32 2.91
CA LEU A 110 1.28 -4.39 2.90
C LEU A 110 2.52 -5.12 2.42
N TYR A 111 3.14 -4.65 1.35
CA TYR A 111 4.26 -5.29 0.69
C TYR A 111 5.42 -4.33 0.46
N TRP A 112 6.64 -4.82 0.67
CA TRP A 112 7.86 -4.15 0.28
C TRP A 112 8.88 -5.16 -0.21
N SER A 113 9.44 -4.90 -1.40
CA SER A 113 10.47 -5.73 -2.02
C SER A 113 11.78 -4.95 -2.13
N LYS A 114 12.87 -5.55 -1.70
CA LYS A 114 14.18 -4.89 -1.64
C LYS A 114 14.95 -4.96 -2.95
N ASN A 115 14.98 -6.13 -3.60
CA ASN A 115 15.98 -6.41 -4.64
C ASN A 115 15.49 -7.34 -5.77
N PHE A 116 14.24 -7.81 -5.74
CA PHE A 116 13.81 -8.83 -6.73
C PHE A 116 13.37 -8.19 -8.05
N ALA A 117 12.79 -6.99 -7.99
CA ALA A 117 12.26 -6.30 -9.16
C ALA A 117 13.03 -5.02 -9.53
N ALA A 118 13.99 -4.60 -8.69
CA ALA A 118 14.84 -3.45 -8.97
C ALA A 118 15.86 -3.81 -10.06
N ILE A 119 15.89 -3.05 -11.15
CA ILE A 119 16.85 -3.25 -12.24
C ILE A 119 18.19 -2.59 -11.87
N ASN A 120 18.13 -1.53 -11.06
CA ASN A 120 19.28 -0.79 -10.57
C ASN A 120 19.43 -0.93 -9.04
N PRO A 121 20.64 -0.68 -8.49
CA PRO A 121 20.82 -0.60 -7.04
C PRO A 121 19.91 0.46 -6.43
N LEU A 122 19.29 0.13 -5.29
CA LEU A 122 18.45 1.07 -4.55
C LEU A 122 19.27 2.29 -4.10
N GLN A 123 18.75 3.48 -4.36
CA GLN A 123 19.42 4.76 -4.06
C GLN A 123 19.04 5.33 -2.67
N TYR A 124 18.69 4.46 -1.73
CA TYR A 124 18.27 4.85 -0.37
C TYR A 124 18.78 3.85 0.68
N ASP A 125 18.86 4.29 1.95
CA ASP A 125 19.31 3.44 3.05
C ASP A 125 18.27 2.35 3.38
N ILE A 126 18.50 1.15 2.85
CA ILE A 126 17.64 -0.02 2.99
C ILE A 126 17.46 -0.41 4.46
N MET A 127 18.47 -0.23 5.31
CA MET A 127 18.39 -0.60 6.72
C MET A 127 17.50 0.36 7.50
N LYS A 128 17.61 1.66 7.24
CA LYS A 128 16.70 2.67 7.82
C LYS A 128 15.27 2.46 7.33
N PHE A 129 15.09 2.20 6.03
CA PHE A 129 13.76 1.90 5.49
C PHE A 129 13.18 0.62 6.11
N ASP A 130 14.00 -0.41 6.34
CA ASP A 130 13.58 -1.63 7.02
C ASP A 130 13.08 -1.38 8.43
N LYS A 131 13.79 -0.53 9.19
CA LYS A 131 13.38 -0.13 10.53
C LYS A 131 12.02 0.58 10.51
N TRP A 132 11.80 1.46 9.54
CA TRP A 132 10.51 2.12 9.36
C TRP A 132 9.40 1.12 9.01
N TYR A 133 9.61 0.26 8.00
CA TYR A 133 8.66 -0.80 7.65
C TYR A 133 8.32 -1.70 8.85
N ASN A 134 9.32 -2.10 9.64
CA ASN A 134 9.08 -2.95 10.81
C ASN A 134 8.25 -2.24 11.91
N GLN A 135 8.31 -0.90 12.03
CA GLN A 135 7.42 -0.17 12.94
C GLN A 135 5.95 -0.28 12.50
N ILE A 136 5.71 -0.19 11.19
CA ILE A 136 4.38 -0.36 10.59
C ILE A 136 3.86 -1.77 10.85
N ILE A 137 4.67 -2.79 10.60
CA ILE A 137 4.30 -4.19 10.87
C ILE A 137 4.00 -4.42 12.35
N ARG A 138 4.81 -3.88 13.26
CA ARG A 138 4.55 -3.99 14.71
C ARG A 138 3.23 -3.34 15.09
N TRP A 139 2.89 -2.19 14.52
CA TRP A 139 1.61 -1.54 14.75
C TRP A 139 0.44 -2.39 14.26
N VAL A 140 0.52 -2.94 13.03
CA VAL A 140 -0.52 -3.83 12.50
C VAL A 140 -0.72 -5.04 13.42
N LYS A 141 0.37 -5.67 13.86
CA LYS A 141 0.29 -6.83 14.76
C LYS A 141 -0.22 -6.51 16.16
N LYS A 142 0.06 -5.29 16.65
CA LYS A 142 -0.37 -4.83 17.97
C LYS A 142 -1.86 -4.51 18.00
N ASN A 143 -2.39 -3.92 16.93
CA ASN A 143 -3.78 -3.45 16.86
C ASN A 143 -4.71 -4.44 16.16
N GLY A 144 -4.18 -5.31 15.31
CA GLY A 144 -4.95 -6.32 14.59
C GLY A 144 -5.07 -7.64 15.34
N LYS A 145 -6.11 -8.39 14.99
CA LYS A 145 -6.35 -9.76 15.44
C LYS A 145 -6.30 -10.72 14.25
N GLN A 146 -5.91 -11.96 14.51
CA GLN A 146 -5.93 -13.03 13.51
C GLN A 146 -6.98 -14.05 13.89
N GLU A 147 -7.75 -14.52 12.92
CA GLU A 147 -8.57 -15.71 13.10
C GLU A 147 -7.71 -16.95 12.84
N TYR A 148 -7.66 -17.86 13.83
CA TYR A 148 -6.80 -19.06 13.78
C TYR A 148 -7.20 -20.09 12.70
N LYS A 149 -8.25 -19.81 11.89
CA LYS A 149 -8.81 -20.71 10.87
C LYS A 149 -8.73 -20.18 9.43
N GLY A 150 -8.15 -18.99 9.20
CA GLY A 150 -8.00 -18.42 7.86
C GLY A 150 -6.79 -18.98 7.10
N THR A 151 -6.90 -19.12 5.78
CA THR A 151 -5.84 -19.65 4.88
C THR A 151 -4.56 -18.82 4.83
N LEU A 152 -4.58 -17.54 5.21
CA LEU A 152 -3.44 -16.61 5.08
C LEU A 152 -3.04 -15.89 6.38
N ASN A 153 -3.63 -16.24 7.54
CA ASN A 153 -3.35 -15.57 8.83
C ASN A 153 -3.43 -14.02 8.71
N ALA A 154 -4.44 -13.50 8.02
CA ALA A 154 -4.60 -12.07 7.83
C ALA A 154 -4.90 -11.36 9.16
N TYR A 155 -4.31 -10.18 9.35
CA TYR A 155 -4.62 -9.32 10.50
C TYR A 155 -5.83 -8.44 10.16
N TYR A 156 -6.93 -8.66 10.86
CA TYR A 156 -8.07 -7.77 10.84
C TYR A 156 -7.82 -6.64 11.82
N LEU A 157 -7.85 -5.40 11.34
CA LEU A 157 -7.83 -4.23 12.22
C LEU A 157 -9.17 -4.09 12.98
N PRO A 158 -9.25 -3.26 14.04
CA PRO A 158 -10.34 -3.31 15.01
C PRO A 158 -11.74 -3.20 14.41
N ASP A 159 -11.97 -2.32 13.44
CA ASP A 159 -13.29 -2.15 12.83
C ASP A 159 -13.62 -3.32 11.90
N ALA A 160 -12.66 -3.75 11.07
CA ALA A 160 -12.80 -4.94 10.23
C ALA A 160 -13.10 -6.21 11.05
N TRP A 161 -12.43 -6.40 12.18
CA TRP A 161 -12.68 -7.54 13.07
C TRP A 161 -14.12 -7.52 13.60
N LYS A 162 -14.56 -6.36 14.10
CA LYS A 162 -15.93 -6.18 14.59
C LYS A 162 -16.98 -6.37 13.50
N ALA A 163 -16.69 -5.91 12.28
CA ALA A 163 -17.66 -5.93 11.18
C ALA A 163 -17.78 -7.30 10.50
N TYR A 164 -16.68 -8.06 10.41
CA TYR A 164 -16.61 -9.26 9.56
C TYR A 164 -16.26 -10.56 10.30
N VAL A 165 -15.82 -10.49 11.57
CA VAL A 165 -15.49 -11.68 12.36
C VAL A 165 -16.41 -11.82 13.58
N GLU A 166 -16.60 -10.76 14.39
CA GLU A 166 -17.45 -10.84 15.59
C GLU A 166 -18.97 -10.93 15.30
N LYS A 167 -19.38 -10.65 14.06
CA LYS A 167 -20.79 -10.74 13.63
C LYS A 167 -21.21 -12.13 13.17
N ILE A 168 -20.32 -13.12 13.25
CA ILE A 168 -20.57 -14.55 12.98
C ILE A 168 -20.66 -15.28 14.31
#